data_AF-A0A7S3RDY2-F1
#
_entry.id   AF-A0A7S3RDY2-F1
#
_cell.length_a   1.000
_cell.length_b   1.000
_cell.length_c   1.000
_cell.angle_alpha   90.00
_cell.angle_beta   90.00
_cell.angle_gamma   90.00
#
_symmetry.space_group_name_H-M   'P 1'
#
loop_
_entity.id
_entity.type
_entity.pdbx_description
1 polymer ?
#
loop_
_entity_poly.entity_id
_entity_poly.type
_entity_poly.pdbx_seq_one_letter_code
_entity_poly.pdbx_strand_id
1 'polypeptide(L)'
;PPLVVDATDPEAVHVVGSALTVSFSRRTGLPCSMRRCGVELLQAPLEPSLWRPLNDNELGACAHVRLRRFRTAGRPSRGGHHALLQPLRVDDVAGGVEVEAHAALLSDGELCLTTTCLVRPDGAVEVSARLVS
;
A
#
# COMPACT_ATOMS: atom_id res chain seq x y z
N PRO A 1 2.00 -10.06 -23.18
CA PRO A 1 0.79 -10.87 -22.92
C PRO A 1 -0.15 -10.06 -22.03
N PRO A 2 -1.48 -10.24 -22.12
CA PRO A 2 -2.41 -9.48 -21.28
C PRO A 2 -2.18 -9.83 -19.80
N LEU A 3 -2.45 -8.85 -18.94
CA LEU A 3 -2.55 -9.08 -17.51
C LEU A 3 -3.87 -9.80 -17.22
N VAL A 4 -3.89 -10.63 -16.19
CA VAL A 4 -5.08 -11.32 -15.69
C VAL A 4 -5.26 -10.95 -14.23
N VAL A 5 -6.47 -10.55 -13.87
CA VAL A 5 -6.85 -10.36 -12.47
C VAL A 5 -7.38 -11.68 -11.93
N ASP A 6 -6.65 -12.26 -10.98
CA ASP A 6 -7.11 -13.39 -10.17
C ASP A 6 -7.59 -12.88 -8.81
N ALA A 7 -8.89 -12.97 -8.60
CA ALA A 7 -9.58 -12.51 -7.40
C ALA A 7 -10.15 -13.68 -6.57
N THR A 8 -9.73 -14.91 -6.82
CA THR A 8 -10.25 -16.13 -6.15
C THR A 8 -9.71 -16.31 -4.73
N ASP A 9 -8.54 -15.74 -4.42
CA ASP A 9 -7.99 -15.71 -3.05
C ASP A 9 -8.86 -14.81 -2.15
N PRO A 10 -9.38 -15.32 -1.01
CA PRO A 10 -10.15 -14.52 -0.06
C PRO A 10 -9.32 -13.43 0.64
N GLU A 11 -8.00 -13.56 0.70
CA GLU A 11 -7.10 -12.64 1.42
C GLU A 11 -6.41 -11.64 0.50
N ALA A 12 -6.35 -11.91 -0.81
CA ALA A 12 -5.64 -11.08 -1.78
C ALA A 12 -6.32 -10.97 -3.15
N VAL A 13 -5.94 -9.95 -3.90
CA VAL A 13 -6.16 -9.85 -5.34
C VAL A 13 -4.81 -9.94 -6.02
N HIS A 14 -4.67 -10.78 -7.04
CA HIS A 14 -3.45 -10.94 -7.81
C HIS A 14 -3.62 -10.35 -9.21
N VAL A 15 -2.67 -9.51 -9.60
CA VAL A 15 -2.51 -9.07 -10.99
C VAL A 15 -1.37 -9.87 -11.59
N VAL A 16 -1.70 -10.75 -12.54
CA VAL A 16 -0.80 -11.76 -13.09
C VAL A 16 -0.45 -11.43 -14.53
N GLY A 17 0.84 -11.20 -14.80
CA GLY A 17 1.43 -11.13 -16.14
C GLY A 17 2.34 -12.32 -16.42
N SER A 18 2.98 -12.34 -17.61
CA SER A 18 3.84 -13.48 -17.99
C SER A 18 5.09 -13.64 -17.14
N ALA A 19 5.62 -12.54 -16.61
CA ALA A 19 6.88 -12.54 -15.87
C ALA A 19 6.76 -11.88 -14.50
N LEU A 20 5.61 -11.25 -14.19
CA LEU A 20 5.38 -10.49 -12.98
C LEU A 20 4.00 -10.85 -12.41
N THR A 21 3.93 -11.12 -11.11
CA THR A 21 2.69 -11.16 -10.34
C THR A 21 2.79 -10.15 -9.21
N VAL A 22 1.79 -9.28 -9.07
CA VAL A 22 1.65 -8.36 -7.93
C VAL A 22 0.41 -8.75 -7.16
N SER A 23 0.53 -8.87 -5.83
CA SER A 23 -0.59 -9.23 -4.96
C SER A 23 -0.92 -8.08 -4.02
N PHE A 24 -2.21 -7.83 -3.83
CA PHE A 24 -2.75 -6.76 -3.00
C PHE A 24 -3.61 -7.37 -1.90
N SER A 25 -3.36 -7.02 -0.65
CA SER A 25 -4.15 -7.54 0.47
C SER A 25 -5.58 -7.01 0.41
N ARG A 26 -6.58 -7.87 0.52
CA ARG A 26 -7.99 -7.46 0.66
C ARG A 26 -8.31 -6.83 2.01
N ARG A 27 -7.46 -7.06 3.02
CA ARG A 27 -7.60 -6.49 4.37
C ARG A 27 -7.05 -5.07 4.44
N THR A 28 -5.87 -4.83 3.87
CA THR A 28 -5.20 -3.52 3.98
C THR A 28 -5.17 -2.73 2.68
N GLY A 29 -5.34 -3.36 1.53
CA GLY A 29 -5.18 -2.77 0.20
C GLY A 29 -3.74 -2.53 -0.22
N LEU A 30 -2.77 -2.89 0.63
CA LEU A 30 -1.36 -2.69 0.34
C LEU A 30 -0.81 -3.78 -0.59
N PRO A 31 0.12 -3.45 -1.49
CA PRO A 31 0.92 -4.45 -2.19
C PRO A 31 1.67 -5.32 -1.18
N CYS A 32 1.42 -6.62 -1.17
CA CYS A 32 1.93 -7.56 -0.17
C CYS A 32 2.88 -8.63 -0.73
N SER A 33 2.93 -8.81 -2.05
CA SER A 33 3.87 -9.69 -2.74
C SER A 33 4.13 -9.16 -4.16
N MET A 34 5.36 -9.30 -4.63
CA MET A 34 5.76 -9.00 -5.99
C MET A 34 6.72 -10.09 -6.47
N ARG A 35 6.25 -10.98 -7.34
CA ARG A 35 7.03 -12.10 -7.85
C ARG A 35 7.44 -11.86 -9.28
N ARG A 36 8.75 -11.89 -9.58
CA ARG A 36 9.28 -11.81 -10.94
C ARG A 36 9.97 -13.11 -11.31
N CYS A 37 9.53 -13.75 -12.39
CA CYS A 37 10.04 -15.07 -12.82
C CYS A 37 10.06 -16.11 -11.68
N GLY A 38 9.03 -16.10 -10.83
CA GLY A 38 8.89 -17.00 -9.68
C GLY A 38 9.60 -16.56 -8.39
N VAL A 39 10.50 -15.58 -8.45
CA VAL A 39 11.26 -15.05 -7.30
C VAL A 39 10.48 -13.94 -6.61
N GLU A 40 10.25 -14.08 -5.30
CA GLU A 40 9.64 -13.04 -4.47
C GLU A 40 10.62 -11.88 -4.24
N LEU A 41 10.16 -10.65 -4.50
CA LEU A 41 10.97 -9.43 -4.38
C LEU A 41 10.66 -8.67 -3.08
N LEU A 42 9.48 -8.88 -2.48
CA LEU A 42 9.08 -8.22 -1.24
C LEU A 42 9.25 -9.16 -0.04
N GLN A 43 9.96 -8.70 0.98
CA GLN A 43 10.02 -9.40 2.27
C GLN A 43 8.84 -9.03 3.19
N ALA A 44 8.16 -7.93 2.90
CA ALA A 44 7.02 -7.42 3.65
C ALA A 44 6.17 -6.53 2.74
N PRO A 45 4.90 -6.25 3.11
CA PRO A 45 4.07 -5.32 2.36
C PRO A 45 4.68 -3.92 2.21
N LEU A 46 4.35 -3.25 1.11
CA LEU A 46 4.72 -1.85 0.88
C LEU A 46 3.81 -0.95 1.72
N GLU A 47 4.23 -0.68 2.96
CA GLU A 47 3.50 0.19 3.89
C GLU A 47 3.89 1.67 3.73
N PRO A 48 2.92 2.61 3.83
CA PRO A 48 3.24 4.03 3.93
C PRO A 48 4.02 4.34 5.22
N SER A 49 4.87 5.36 5.18
CA SER A 49 5.59 5.82 6.37
C SER A 49 5.49 7.33 6.54
N LEU A 50 4.93 7.74 7.67
CA LEU A 50 4.77 9.15 8.07
C LEU A 50 5.74 9.55 9.20
N TRP A 51 6.77 8.72 9.43
CA TRP A 51 7.71 8.91 10.51
C TRP A 51 9.13 8.77 10.02
N ARG A 52 10.01 9.59 10.60
CA ARG A 52 11.45 9.46 10.45
C ARG A 52 12.14 9.55 11.81
N PRO A 53 13.39 9.07 11.94
CA PRO A 53 14.22 9.41 13.09
C PRO A 53 14.26 10.93 13.29
N LEU A 54 14.08 11.35 14.54
CA LEU A 54 14.09 12.75 14.92
C LEU A 54 15.53 13.20 15.20
N ASN A 55 15.83 14.45 14.87
CA ASN A 55 17.10 15.09 15.26
C ASN A 55 16.98 15.75 16.65
N ASP A 56 18.09 16.24 17.19
CA ASP A 56 18.15 16.81 18.54
C ASP A 56 17.24 18.03 18.72
N ASN A 57 17.10 18.88 17.69
CA ASN A 57 16.22 20.04 17.74
C ASN A 57 14.74 19.62 17.88
N GLU A 58 14.34 18.57 17.17
CA GLU A 58 12.98 18.02 17.25
C GLU A 58 12.71 17.32 18.58
N LEU A 59 13.72 16.67 19.15
CA LEU A 59 13.64 16.11 20.49
C LEU A 59 13.51 17.21 21.55
N GLY A 60 14.31 18.28 21.45
CA GLY A 60 14.23 19.47 22.29
C GLY A 60 12.89 20.21 22.18
N ALA A 61 12.24 20.16 21.00
CA ALA A 61 10.89 20.68 20.78
C ALA A 61 9.76 19.67 21.12
N CYS A 62 10.09 18.56 21.79
CA CYS A 62 9.14 17.51 22.20
C CYS A 62 8.33 16.90 21.03
N ALA A 63 8.86 16.86 19.81
CA ALA A 63 8.16 16.33 18.64
C ALA A 63 7.79 14.83 18.80
N HIS A 64 8.64 14.06 19.50
CA HIS A 64 8.38 12.66 19.84
C HIS A 64 7.11 12.44 20.67
N VAL A 65 6.67 13.45 21.42
CA VAL A 65 5.40 13.45 22.17
C VAL A 65 4.28 13.99 21.30
N ARG A 66 4.43 15.21 20.78
CA ARG A 66 3.36 15.91 20.04
C ARG A 66 2.93 15.20 18.75
N LEU A 67 3.88 14.55 18.07
CA LEU A 67 3.66 13.88 16.79
C LEU A 67 3.61 12.35 16.94
N ARG A 68 3.54 11.83 18.18
CA ARG A 68 3.59 10.38 18.47
C ARG A 68 2.57 9.57 17.65
N ARG A 69 1.38 10.14 17.39
CA ARG A 69 0.32 9.48 16.61
C ARG A 69 0.78 9.07 15.20
N PHE A 70 1.70 9.82 14.59
CA PHE A 70 2.19 9.52 13.24
C PHE A 70 3.32 8.47 13.21
N ARG A 71 3.88 8.09 14.36
CA ARG A 71 5.03 7.16 14.42
C ARG A 71 4.74 5.81 13.78
N THR A 72 3.52 5.31 13.96
CA THR A 72 3.07 4.03 13.43
C THR A 72 1.90 4.16 12.46
N ALA A 73 1.40 5.38 12.20
CA ALA A 73 0.27 5.61 11.30
C ALA A 73 0.52 4.96 9.92
N GLY A 74 -0.45 4.16 9.47
CA GLY A 74 -0.35 3.43 8.21
C GLY A 74 0.59 2.22 8.20
N ARG A 75 1.17 1.82 9.35
CA ARG A 75 2.14 0.70 9.45
C ARG A 75 1.64 -0.47 10.30
N PRO A 76 0.79 -1.35 9.77
CA PRO A 76 0.31 -2.55 10.48
C PRO A 76 1.44 -3.38 11.09
N SER A 77 2.56 -3.55 10.39
CA SER A 77 3.75 -4.28 10.86
C SER A 77 4.36 -3.70 12.15
N ARG A 78 4.03 -2.45 12.49
CA ARG A 78 4.48 -1.73 13.69
C ARG A 78 3.34 -1.47 14.68
N GLY A 79 2.21 -2.16 14.55
CA GLY A 79 1.02 -1.95 15.38
C GLY A 79 0.24 -0.68 15.04
N GLY A 80 0.47 -0.13 13.85
CA GLY A 80 -0.24 1.02 13.31
C GLY A 80 -1.64 0.71 12.80
N HIS A 81 -2.47 1.74 12.70
CA HIS A 81 -3.77 1.63 12.04
C HIS A 81 -3.61 1.74 10.51
N HIS A 82 -4.24 0.84 9.77
CA HIS A 82 -4.41 0.92 8.32
C HIS A 82 -5.66 0.11 7.93
N ALA A 83 -6.81 0.77 7.87
CA ALA A 83 -8.08 0.11 7.61
C ALA A 83 -8.65 0.61 6.28
N LEU A 84 -8.95 -0.34 5.38
CA LEU A 84 -9.68 -0.01 4.16
C LEU A 84 -11.05 0.58 4.52
N LEU A 85 -11.39 1.68 3.86
CA LEU A 85 -12.68 2.35 3.99
C LEU A 85 -13.70 1.82 2.99
N GLN A 86 -13.23 1.11 1.97
CA GLN A 86 -14.03 0.42 0.95
C GLN A 86 -13.22 -0.76 0.39
N PRO A 87 -13.86 -1.76 -0.25
CA PRO A 87 -13.15 -2.79 -1.00
C PRO A 87 -12.20 -2.20 -2.05
N LEU A 88 -11.15 -2.95 -2.41
CA LEU A 88 -10.25 -2.58 -3.49
C LEU A 88 -11.05 -2.33 -4.78
N ARG A 89 -10.76 -1.24 -5.47
CA ARG A 89 -11.20 -1.03 -6.85
C ARG A 89 -10.13 -1.58 -7.77
N VAL A 90 -10.56 -2.35 -8.77
CA VAL A 90 -9.66 -3.00 -9.72
C VAL A 90 -10.26 -2.79 -11.09
N ASP A 91 -9.56 -2.04 -11.93
CA ASP A 91 -10.05 -1.59 -13.22
C ASP A 91 -9.02 -1.93 -14.31
N ASP A 92 -9.50 -2.51 -15.42
CA ASP A 92 -8.72 -2.63 -16.64
C ASP A 92 -8.66 -1.26 -17.33
N VAL A 93 -7.46 -0.68 -17.43
CA VAL A 93 -7.25 0.66 -17.98
C VAL A 93 -6.33 0.62 -19.19
N ALA A 94 -6.27 1.73 -19.93
CA ALA A 94 -5.31 1.89 -21.02
C ALA A 94 -3.88 1.76 -20.49
N GLY A 95 -3.22 0.64 -20.82
CA GLY A 95 -1.83 0.38 -20.45
C GLY A 95 -1.61 -0.60 -19.30
N GLY A 96 -2.67 -1.12 -18.65
CA GLY A 96 -2.50 -2.08 -17.56
C GLY A 96 -3.75 -2.33 -16.72
N VAL A 97 -3.53 -2.86 -15.52
CA VAL A 97 -4.55 -3.02 -14.48
C VAL A 97 -4.24 -2.03 -13.37
N GLU A 98 -5.22 -1.20 -13.03
CA GLU A 98 -5.14 -0.28 -11.91
C GLU A 98 -5.81 -0.88 -10.67
N VAL A 99 -5.11 -0.84 -9.54
CA VAL A 99 -5.66 -1.23 -8.23
C VAL A 99 -5.63 -0.02 -7.31
N GLU A 100 -6.81 0.43 -6.87
CA GLU A 100 -6.97 1.53 -5.94
C GLU A 100 -7.43 1.05 -4.56
N ALA A 101 -6.72 1.52 -3.53
CA ALA A 101 -7.03 1.31 -2.12
C ALA A 101 -7.25 2.66 -1.43
N HIS A 102 -8.37 2.82 -0.72
CA HIS A 102 -8.64 3.98 0.12
C HIS A 102 -8.72 3.54 1.59
N ALA A 103 -7.83 4.07 2.44
CA ALA A 103 -7.66 3.60 3.81
C ALA A 103 -7.48 4.73 4.82
N ALA A 104 -8.02 4.55 6.03
CA ALA A 104 -7.67 5.35 7.19
C ALA A 104 -6.33 4.90 7.77
N LEU A 105 -5.42 5.84 8.03
CA LEU A 105 -4.10 5.61 8.62
C LEU A 105 -4.06 5.80 10.14
N LEU A 106 -5.13 6.37 10.69
CA LEU A 106 -5.35 6.62 12.11
C LEU A 106 -6.72 6.11 12.52
N SER A 107 -6.85 5.66 13.76
CA SER A 107 -8.09 5.06 14.27
C SER A 107 -9.26 6.04 14.39
N ASP A 108 -8.97 7.35 14.38
CA ASP A 108 -9.97 8.42 14.39
C ASP A 108 -10.45 8.79 12.97
N GLY A 109 -9.82 8.25 11.92
CA GLY A 109 -10.17 8.55 10.53
C GLY A 109 -9.75 9.94 10.06
N GLU A 110 -9.04 10.74 10.86
CA GLU A 110 -8.61 12.10 10.48
C GLU A 110 -7.50 12.11 9.43
N LEU A 111 -6.93 10.96 9.10
CA LEU A 111 -5.88 10.86 8.10
C LEU A 111 -6.14 9.67 7.18
N CYS A 112 -6.39 9.97 5.92
CA CYS A 112 -6.73 8.99 4.90
C CYS A 112 -5.68 8.98 3.78
N LEU A 113 -5.46 7.80 3.22
CA LEU A 113 -4.56 7.57 2.11
C LEU A 113 -5.33 6.88 0.98
N THR A 114 -5.26 7.45 -0.22
CA THR A 114 -5.56 6.74 -1.45
C THR A 114 -4.25 6.29 -2.07
N THR A 115 -4.09 4.98 -2.29
CA THR A 115 -2.96 4.39 -3.03
C THR A 115 -3.50 3.82 -4.33
N THR A 116 -2.89 4.21 -5.44
CA THR A 116 -3.22 3.69 -6.77
C THR A 116 -1.99 3.02 -7.35
N CYS A 117 -2.12 1.75 -7.71
CA CYS A 117 -1.05 0.96 -8.32
C CYS A 117 -1.44 0.55 -9.73
N LEU A 118 -0.75 1.07 -10.73
CA LEU A 118 -0.89 0.64 -12.12
C LEU A 118 0.16 -0.43 -12.43
N VAL A 119 -0.29 -1.66 -12.64
CA VAL A 119 0.54 -2.78 -13.09
C VAL A 119 0.48 -2.84 -14.60
N ARG A 120 1.64 -2.85 -15.26
CA ARG A 120 1.76 -2.80 -16.73
C ARG A 120 2.21 -4.15 -17.30
N PRO A 121 1.82 -4.50 -18.54
CA PRO A 121 2.22 -5.77 -19.18
C PRO A 121 3.73 -5.96 -19.37
N ASP A 122 4.50 -4.88 -19.41
CA ASP A 122 5.97 -4.89 -19.49
C ASP A 122 6.65 -5.20 -18.14
N GLY A 123 5.87 -5.32 -17.07
CA GLY A 123 6.35 -5.59 -15.71
C GLY A 123 6.72 -4.34 -14.92
N ALA A 124 6.43 -3.13 -15.42
CA ALA A 124 6.49 -1.93 -14.60
C ALA A 124 5.28 -1.86 -13.65
N VAL A 125 5.51 -1.29 -12.47
CA VAL A 125 4.46 -0.99 -11.48
C VAL A 125 4.62 0.47 -11.07
N GLU A 126 3.63 1.28 -11.40
CA GLU A 126 3.59 2.69 -11.01
C GLU A 126 2.72 2.82 -9.76
N VAL A 127 3.27 3.45 -8.71
CA VAL A 127 2.56 3.64 -7.45
C VAL A 127 2.39 5.14 -7.20
N SER A 128 1.16 5.56 -6.99
CA SER A 128 0.83 6.92 -6.56
C SER A 128 0.10 6.88 -5.22
N ALA A 129 0.32 7.91 -4.42
CA ALA A 129 -0.27 8.01 -3.10
C ALA A 129 -0.75 9.44 -2.86
N ARG A 130 -2.00 9.59 -2.41
CA ARG A 130 -2.60 10.87 -2.03
C ARG A 130 -3.04 10.82 -0.58
N LEU A 131 -2.44 11.69 0.23
CA LEU A 131 -2.78 11.85 1.64
C LEU A 131 -3.81 12.98 1.78
N VAL A 132 -4.85 12.75 2.59
CA VAL A 132 -5.88 13.74 2.92
C VAL A 132 -6.08 13.74 4.43
N SER A 133 -6.11 14.92 5.03
CA SER A 133 -6.35 15.18 6.45
C SER A 133 -7.47 16.17 6.66
#